data_AF-A0A8S3CLL1-F1
#
_entry.id   AF-A0A8S3CLL1-F1
#
_cell.length_a   1.000
_cell.length_b   1.000
_cell.length_c   1.000
_cell.angle_alpha   90.00
_cell.angle_beta   90.00
_cell.angle_gamma   90.00
#
_symmetry.space_group_name_H-M   'P 1'
#
loop_
_entity.id
_entity.type
_entity.pdbx_description
1 polymer ?
#
loop_
_entity_poly.entity_id
_entity_poly.type
_entity_poly.pdbx_seq_one_letter_code
_entity_poly.pdbx_strand_id
1 'polypeptide(L)' 'MRNRTLAAEHLTFSSTFHNLANIYMDLNANANAIHYFQRALEIKKKHLKPANPSIARTLSCLATAYSHQ' A
#
# COMPACT_ATOMS: atom_id res chain seq x y z
N MET A 1 -20.72 11.69 13.92
CA MET A 1 -19.59 10.75 14.17
C MET A 1 -19.29 9.84 12.95
N ARG A 2 -19.31 10.36 11.71
CA ARG A 2 -19.25 9.52 10.48
C ARG A 2 -17.83 9.38 9.87
N ASN A 3 -16.85 10.12 10.37
CA ASN A 3 -15.54 10.24 9.69
C ASN A 3 -14.50 9.19 10.09
N ARG A 4 -14.57 8.61 11.30
CA ARG A 4 -13.56 7.63 11.75
C ARG A 4 -13.76 6.25 11.13
N THR A 5 -15.01 5.83 10.98
CA THR A 5 -15.38 4.53 10.39
C THR A 5 -15.03 4.46 8.91
N LEU A 6 -15.37 5.51 8.14
CA LEU A 6 -15.02 5.56 6.72
C LEU A 6 -13.49 5.61 6.51
N ALA A 7 -12.76 6.34 7.34
CA ALA A 7 -11.30 6.34 7.30
C ALA A 7 -10.70 4.95 7.64
N ALA A 8 -11.29 4.23 8.60
CA ALA A 8 -10.87 2.88 8.96
C ALA A 8 -11.14 1.87 7.81
N GLU A 9 -12.30 1.93 7.17
CA GLU A 9 -12.63 1.13 5.98
C GLU A 9 -11.66 1.41 4.82
N HIS A 10 -11.29 2.66 4.58
CA HIS A 10 -10.27 2.95 3.58
C HIS A 10 -8.90 2.38 3.95
N LEU A 11 -8.50 2.42 5.23
CA LEU A 11 -7.25 1.81 5.67
C LEU A 11 -7.25 0.27 5.58
N THR A 12 -8.40 -0.40 5.72
CA THR A 12 -8.49 -1.84 5.46
C THR A 12 -8.28 -2.15 3.99
N PHE A 13 -8.85 -1.38 3.06
CA PHE A 13 -8.57 -1.52 1.62
C PHE A 13 -7.07 -1.35 1.30
N SER A 14 -6.39 -0.38 1.93
CA SER A 14 -4.94 -0.22 1.76
C SER A 14 -4.16 -1.46 2.20
N SER A 15 -4.57 -2.09 3.30
CA SER A 15 -3.95 -3.32 3.80
C SER A 15 -4.17 -4.50 2.84
N THR A 16 -5.39 -4.62 2.29
CA THR A 16 -5.69 -5.63 1.27
C THR A 16 -4.84 -5.45 0.01
N PHE A 17 -4.72 -4.23 -0.52
CA PHE A 17 -3.85 -3.97 -1.67
C PHE A 17 -2.38 -4.26 -1.36
N HIS A 18 -1.91 -3.93 -0.16
CA HIS A 18 -0.55 -4.26 0.25
C HIS A 18 -0.30 -5.77 0.26
N ASN A 19 -1.25 -6.57 0.76
CA ASN A 19 -1.12 -8.03 0.77
C ASN A 19 -1.18 -8.62 -0.65
N LEU A 20 -2.06 -8.11 -1.51
CA LEU A 20 -2.08 -8.51 -2.93
C LEU A 20 -0.74 -8.23 -3.60
N ALA A 21 -0.15 -7.05 -3.35
CA ALA A 21 1.14 -6.70 -3.89
C ALA A 21 2.25 -7.67 -3.43
N ASN A 22 2.26 -8.08 -2.15
CA ASN A 22 3.18 -9.09 -1.66
C ASN A 22 3.01 -10.44 -2.38
N ILE A 23 1.77 -10.88 -2.59
CA ILE A 23 1.50 -12.12 -3.35
C ILE A 23 2.04 -12.00 -4.78
N TYR A 24 1.90 -10.84 -5.43
CA TYR A 24 2.47 -10.63 -6.75
C TYR A 24 4.00 -10.57 -6.76
N MET A 25 4.65 -10.09 -5.69
CA MET A 25 6.11 -10.20 -5.50
C MET A 25 6.52 -11.67 -5.45
N ASP A 26 5.81 -12.50 -4.68
CA ASP A 26 6.08 -13.93 -4.55
C ASP A 26 5.90 -14.68 -5.88
N LEU A 27 5.03 -14.18 -6.76
CA LEU A 27 4.82 -14.68 -8.12
C LEU A 27 5.79 -14.10 -9.16
N ASN A 28 6.78 -13.30 -8.76
CA ASN A 28 7.68 -12.53 -9.66
C ASN A 28 6.95 -11.60 -10.64
N ALA A 29 5.69 -11.25 -10.36
CA ALA A 29 4.87 -10.35 -11.15
C ALA A 29 5.04 -8.90 -10.66
N ASN A 30 6.25 -8.36 -10.77
CA ASN A 30 6.66 -7.10 -10.15
C ASN A 30 5.84 -5.89 -10.62
N ALA A 31 5.41 -5.86 -11.89
CA ALA A 31 4.55 -4.81 -12.42
C ALA A 31 3.19 -4.73 -11.67
N ASN A 32 2.59 -5.88 -11.36
CA ASN A 32 1.35 -5.95 -10.59
C ASN A 32 1.59 -5.56 -9.14
N ALA A 33 2.69 -6.01 -8.54
CA ALA A 33 3.07 -5.62 -7.18
C ALA A 33 3.22 -4.10 -7.04
N ILE A 34 3.91 -3.45 -7.97
CA ILE A 34 4.05 -1.99 -8.04
C ILE A 34 2.67 -1.32 -8.09
N HIS A 35 1.80 -1.77 -8.99
CA HIS A 35 0.46 -1.21 -9.13
C HIS A 35 -0.33 -1.23 -7.81
N TYR A 36 -0.35 -2.39 -7.13
CA TYR A 36 -1.10 -2.53 -5.89
C TYR A 36 -0.46 -1.79 -4.70
N PHE A 37 0.88 -1.74 -4.62
CA PHE A 37 1.53 -0.91 -3.60
C PHE A 37 1.26 0.59 -3.81
N GLN A 38 1.21 1.08 -5.05
CA GLN A 38 0.85 2.47 -5.34
C GLN A 38 -0.58 2.80 -4.88
N ARG A 39 -1.55 1.92 -5.18
CA ARG A 39 -2.93 2.07 -4.68
C ARG A 39 -3.00 2.08 -3.14
N ALA A 40 -2.25 1.19 -2.49
CA ALA A 40 -2.16 1.18 -1.03
C ALA A 40 -1.57 2.48 -0.48
N LEU A 41 -0.55 3.04 -1.15
CA LEU A 41 0.13 4.27 -0.77
C LEU A 41 -0.78 5.49 -0.90
N GLU A 42 -1.55 5.60 -1.99
CA GLU A 42 -2.49 6.70 -2.21
C GLU A 42 -3.52 6.78 -1.07
N ILE A 43 -4.10 5.65 -0.69
CA ILE A 43 -5.08 5.60 0.39
C ILE A 43 -4.44 6.00 1.73
N LYS A 44 -3.22 5.50 2.01
CA LYS A 44 -2.47 5.87 3.22
C LYS A 44 -2.15 7.35 3.27
N LYS A 45 -1.69 7.95 2.17
CA LYS A 45 -1.39 9.40 2.09
C LYS A 45 -2.63 10.27 2.30
N LYS A 46 -3.81 9.80 1.90
CA LYS A 46 -5.08 10.53 2.10
C LYS A 46 -5.57 10.51 3.55
N HIS A 47 -5.28 9.45 4.30
CA HIS A 47 -5.87 9.22 5.63
C HIS A 47 -4.87 9.27 6.79
N LEU A 48 -3.57 9.17 6.52
CA LEU A 48 -2.51 9.18 7.52
C LEU A 48 -1.65 10.44 7.38
N LYS A 49 -1.06 10.88 8.50
CA LYS A 49 -0.05 11.94 8.46
C LYS A 49 1.18 11.49 7.65
N PRO A 50 1.87 12.40 6.94
CA PRO A 50 3.03 12.05 6.11
C PRO A 50 4.14 11.27 6.83
N ALA A 51 4.36 11.55 8.12
CA ALA A 51 5.36 10.87 8.95
C ALA A 51 4.90 9.49 9.48
N ASN A 52 3.75 8.97 9.04
CA ASN A 52 3.26 7.69 9.52
C ASN A 52 4.17 6.54 9.02
N PRO A 53 4.66 5.65 9.91
CA PRO A 53 5.52 4.53 9.51
C PRO A 53 4.92 3.61 8.44
N SER A 54 3.58 3.52 8.38
CA SER A 54 2.89 2.72 7.36
C SER A 54 3.09 3.23 5.93
N ILE A 55 3.34 4.53 5.75
CA ILE A 55 3.67 5.14 4.46
C ILE A 55 5.10 4.75 4.07
N ALA A 56 6.06 4.92 4.99
CA ALA A 56 7.46 4.55 4.77
C ALA A 56 7.59 3.06 4.40
N ARG A 57 6.89 2.19 5.12
CA ARG A 57 6.86 0.74 4.83
C ARG A 57 6.39 0.44 3.41
N THR A 58 5.30 1.08 2.94
CA THR A 58 4.83 0.88 1.55
C THR A 58 5.85 1.39 0.53
N LEU A 59 6.53 2.51 0.81
CA LEU A 59 7.58 3.03 -0.07
C LEU A 59 8.80 2.10 -0.15
N SER A 60 9.22 1.50 0.97
CA SER A 60 10.28 0.48 0.96
C SER A 60 9.90 -0.74 0.11
N CYS A 61 8.66 -1.24 0.23
CA CYS A 61 8.19 -2.34 -0.61
C CYS A 61 8.13 -1.97 -2.10
N LEU A 62 7.73 -0.72 -2.43
CA LEU A 62 7.80 -0.23 -3.81
C LEU A 62 9.23 -0.21 -4.33
N ALA A 63 10.19 0.27 -3.55
CA ALA A 63 11.60 0.27 -3.94
C ALA A 63 12.10 -1.14 -4.25
N THR A 64 11.75 -2.12 -3.41
CA THR A 64 12.04 -3.55 -3.66
C THR A 64 11.37 -4.03 -4.95
N ALA A 65 10.09 -3.75 -5.14
CA ALA A 65 9.38 -4.18 -6.36
C ALA A 65 9.98 -3.60 -7.64
N TYR A 66 10.42 -2.34 -7.60
CA TYR A 66 11.14 -1.71 -8.71
C TYR A 66 12.55 -2.26 -8.91
N SER A 67 13.27 -2.67 -7.86
CA SER A 67 14.61 -3.23 -8.02
C SER A 67 14.61 -4.63 -8.65
N HIS A 68 13.49 -5.34 -8.58
CA HIS A 68 13.32 -6.65 -9.22
C HIS A 68 12.69 -6.58 -10.62
N GLN A 69 12.29 -5.39 -11.08
CA GLN A 69 11.71 -5.16 -12.41
C GLN A 69 12.80 -4.99 -13.47
#